data_AF-A0A0G0T0I1-F1
#
_entry.id   AF-A0A0G0T0I1-F1
#
_cell.length_a   1.000
_cell.length_b   1.000
_cell.length_c   1.000
_cell.angle_alpha   90.00
_cell.angle_beta   90.00
_cell.angle_gamma   90.00
#
_symmetry.space_group_name_H-M   'P 1'
#
loop_
_entity.id
_entity.type
_entity.pdbx_description
1 polymer ?
#
loop_
_entity_poly.entity_id
_entity_poly.type
_entity_poly.pdbx_seq_one_letter_code
_entity_poly.pdbx_strand_id
1 'polypeptide(L)' 'MQGKRRGKELGYPTANIPLTEDILSGIYISITQIDSKEYQSITFIGAAETFNKKDRKAETHIFN' A
#
# COMPACT_ATOMS: atom_id res chain seq x y z
N MET A 1 -2.65 -7.35 10.33
CA MET A 1 -1.20 -7.61 10.22
C MET A 1 -0.43 -6.35 10.57
N GLN A 2 0.67 -6.44 11.32
CA GLN A 2 1.50 -5.27 11.63
C GLN A 2 2.61 -5.15 10.58
N GLY A 3 2.51 -4.16 9.69
CA GLY A 3 3.56 -3.86 8.70
C GLY A 3 4.79 -3.24 9.36
N LYS A 4 5.89 -3.10 8.61
CA LYS A 4 7.16 -2.53 9.13
C LYS A 4 7.08 -1.03 9.48
N ARG A 5 5.93 -0.36 9.23
CA ARG A 5 5.67 1.06 9.58
C ARG A 5 6.71 2.07 9.09
N ARG A 6 7.59 1.72 8.15
CA ARG A 6 8.69 2.56 7.66
C ARG A 6 8.22 3.85 6.99
N GLY A 7 7.12 3.78 6.24
CA GLY A 7 6.50 4.99 5.69
C GLY A 7 6.18 6.03 6.77
N LYS A 8 5.76 5.58 7.97
CA LYS A 8 5.50 6.47 9.10
C LYS A 8 6.76 7.20 9.57
N GLU A 9 7.92 6.56 9.54
CA GLU A 9 9.21 7.18 9.93
C GLU A 9 9.67 8.23 8.91
N LEU A 10 9.28 8.07 7.64
CA LEU A 10 9.58 9.02 6.56
C LEU A 10 8.51 10.10 6.36
N GLY A 11 7.45 10.13 7.18
CA GLY A 11 6.34 11.08 7.05
C GLY A 11 5.21 10.66 6.09
N TYR A 12 5.30 9.47 5.50
CA TYR A 12 4.32 8.91 4.54
C TYR A 12 3.73 7.59 5.05
N PRO A 13 2.83 7.62 6.05
CA PRO A 13 2.25 6.40 6.60
C PRO A 13 1.52 5.59 5.51
N THR A 14 1.79 4.29 5.44
CA THR A 14 1.12 3.37 4.50
C THR A 14 0.40 2.25 5.22
N ALA A 15 -0.77 1.88 4.72
CA ALA A 15 -1.49 0.67 5.09
C ALA A 15 -1.05 -0.50 4.19
N ASN A 16 -0.80 -1.67 4.78
CA ASN A 16 -0.53 -2.89 4.00
C ASN A 16 -1.86 -3.63 3.79
N ILE A 17 -2.22 -3.87 2.54
CA ILE A 17 -3.46 -4.53 2.12
C ILE A 17 -3.09 -5.82 1.38
N PRO A 18 -3.69 -6.98 1.74
CA PRO A 18 -3.49 -8.22 0.99
C PRO A 18 -4.09 -8.08 -0.42
N LEU A 19 -3.39 -8.60 -1.42
CA LEU A 19 -3.90 -8.65 -2.78
C LEU A 19 -4.90 -9.79 -2.90
N THR A 20 -6.06 -9.52 -3.49
CA THR A 20 -7.10 -10.52 -3.82
C THR A 20 -6.98 -11.02 -5.26
N GLU A 21 -6.21 -10.32 -6.08
CA GLU A 21 -6.06 -10.55 -7.52
C GLU A 21 -4.60 -10.40 -7.94
N ASP A 22 -4.24 -10.98 -9.08
CA ASP A 22 -2.92 -10.82 -9.68
C ASP A 22 -2.85 -9.50 -10.49
N ILE A 23 -2.64 -8.40 -9.77
CA ILE A 23 -2.44 -7.08 -10.35
C ILE A 23 -0.95 -6.92 -10.67
N LEU A 24 -0.60 -6.33 -11.81
CA LEU A 24 0.80 -6.06 -12.16
C LEU A 24 1.48 -5.16 -11.10
N SER A 25 2.79 -5.34 -10.95
CA SER A 25 3.56 -4.50 -10.03
C SER A 25 3.67 -3.08 -10.58
N GLY A 26 3.52 -2.07 -9.71
CA GLY A 26 3.54 -0.67 -10.13
C GLY A 26 3.03 0.29 -9.06
N ILE A 27 2.95 1.56 -9.46
CA ILE A 27 2.36 2.65 -8.66
C ILE A 27 1.06 3.08 -9.32
N TYR A 28 0.00 3.17 -8.54
CA TYR A 28 -1.36 3.45 -9.00
C TYR A 28 -1.94 4.64 -8.26
N ILE A 29 -2.68 5.50 -8.98
CA ILE A 29 -3.65 6.39 -8.36
C ILE A 29 -4.84 5.53 -7.95
N SER A 30 -5.27 5.64 -6.70
CA SER A 30 -6.31 4.80 -6.13
C SER A 30 -7.32 5.60 -5.32
N ILE A 31 -8.51 5.05 -5.13
CA ILE A 31 -9.47 5.50 -4.13
C ILE A 31 -9.48 4.48 -3.01
N THR A 32 -9.32 4.93 -1.77
CA THR A 32 -9.44 4.09 -0.57
C THR A 32 -10.77 4.38 0.11
N GLN A 33 -11.56 3.34 0.34
CA GLN A 33 -12.78 3.44 1.12
C GLN A 33 -12.50 3.05 2.57
N ILE A 34 -12.84 3.96 3.50
CA ILE A 34 -12.86 3.70 4.93
C ILE A 34 -14.30 3.95 5.39
N ASP A 35 -14.94 2.91 5.92
CA ASP A 35 -16.37 2.88 6.22
C ASP A 35 -17.21 3.25 4.98
N SER A 36 -17.87 4.41 4.98
CA SER A 36 -18.66 4.93 3.86
C SER A 36 -18.04 6.16 3.20
N LYS A 37 -16.77 6.47 3.50
CA LYS A 37 -16.08 7.63 2.95
C LYS A 37 -14.92 7.20 2.05
N GLU A 38 -14.85 7.84 0.90
CA GLU A 38 -13.78 7.67 -0.07
C GLU A 38 -12.69 8.72 0.12
N TYR A 39 -11.45 8.29 -0.10
CA TYR A 39 -10.27 9.14 -0.01
C TYR A 39 -9.37 8.91 -1.21
N GLN A 40 -8.81 10.00 -1.75
CA GLN A 40 -7.77 9.90 -2.75
C GLN A 40 -6.51 9.29 -2.13
N SER A 41 -5.83 8.45 -2.89
CA SER A 41 -4.70 7.70 -2.40
C SER A 41 -3.76 7.32 -3.53
N ILE A 42 -2.58 6.86 -3.14
CA ILE A 42 -1.59 6.24 -4.02
C ILE A 42 -1.25 4.86 -3.47
N THR A 43 -1.25 3.85 -4.34
CA THR A 43 -0.99 2.47 -3.97
C THR A 43 0.19 1.93 -4.75
N PHE A 44 1.19 1.42 -4.03
CA PHE A 44 2.25 0.61 -4.61
C PHE A 44 1.86 -0.86 -4.52
N ILE A 45 1.91 -1.57 -5.64
CA ILE A 45 1.72 -3.03 -5.71
C ILE A 45 3.06 -3.65 -6.08
N GLY A 46 3.56 -4.55 -5.25
CA GLY A 46 4.80 -5.25 -5.55
C GLY A 46 5.36 -6.00 -4.37
N ALA A 47 6.47 -6.69 -4.62
CA ALA A 47 7.29 -7.27 -3.57
C ALA A 47 8.28 -6.21 -3.06
N ALA A 48 8.62 -6.27 -1.77
CA ALA A 48 9.72 -5.47 -1.24
C ALA A 48 11.06 -6.14 -1.60
N GLU A 49 11.40 -6.10 -2.90
CA GLU A 49 12.57 -6.77 -3.49
C GLU A 49 13.88 -6.32 -2.83
N THR A 50 13.98 -5.04 -2.46
CA THR A 50 15.09 -4.45 -1.69
C THR A 50 15.34 -5.14 -0.34
N PHE A 51 14.43 -5.98 0.14
CA PHE A 51 14.55 -6.73 1.39
C PHE A 51 14.39 -8.25 1.22
N ASN A 52 14.59 -8.75 -0.01
CA ASN A 52 14.53 -10.18 -0.35
C ASN A 52 13.19 -10.86 0.03
N LYS A 53 12.09 -10.08 0.05
CA LYS A 53 10.75 -10.60 0.29
C LYS A 53 10.11 -10.97 -1.03
N LYS A 54 9.47 -12.16 -1.07
CA LYS A 54 8.71 -12.63 -2.23
C LYS A 54 7.22 -12.30 -2.14
N ASP A 55 6.74 -11.96 -0.95
CA ASP A 55 5.32 -11.66 -0.72
C ASP A 55 4.96 -10.30 -1.33
N ARG A 56 4.19 -10.36 -2.41
CA ARG A 56 3.60 -9.19 -3.06
C ARG A 56 2.47 -8.66 -2.19
N LYS A 57 2.41 -7.33 -2.07
CA LYS A 57 1.40 -6.65 -1.24
C LYS A 57 1.09 -5.28 -1.81
N ALA A 58 -0.10 -4.79 -1.50
CA ALA A 58 -0.47 -3.41 -1.74
C ALA A 58 -0.06 -2.57 -0.52
N GLU A 59 0.67 -1.49 -0.76
CA GLU A 59 1.00 -0.48 0.24
C GLU A 59 0.34 0.84 -0.19
N THR A 60 -0.67 1.26 0.57
CA THR A 60 -1.51 2.41 0.21
C THR A 60 -1.24 3.57 1.15
N HIS A 61 -0.97 4.75 0.58
CA HIS A 61 -0.92 6.02 1.27
C HIS A 61 -2.15 6.85 0.91
N ILE A 62 -2.90 7.28 1.92
CA ILE A 62 -4.10 8.11 1.74
C ILE A 62 -3.66 9.57 1.83
N PHE A 63 -4.11 10.39 0.87
CA PHE A 63 -3.91 11.82 0.91
C PHE A 63 -4.93 12.47 1.86
N ASN A 64 -4.52 13.56 2.53
CA ASN A 64 -5.36 14.29 3.50
C ASN A 64 -6.70 14.72 2.91
#